data_AF-A0AAW4UUR6-F1
#
_entry.id   AF-A0AAW4UUR6-F1
#
_cell.length_a   1.000
_cell.length_b   1.000
_cell.length_c   1.000
_cell.angle_alpha   90.00
_cell.angle_beta   90.00
_cell.angle_gamma   90.00
#
_symmetry.space_group_name_H-M   'P 1'
#
loop_
_entity.id
_entity.type
_entity.pdbx_description
1 polymer ?
#
loop_
_entity_poly.entity_id
_entity_poly.type
_entity_poly.pdbx_seq_one_letter_code
_entity_poly.pdbx_strand_id
1 'polypeptide(L)'
;MEKKTVKYHIPQHGIYMYARTNSGKTELIVLNSTDAEQVVANDHYRIMTNDSKSGKELISGKKIDLTKGTFIKYYKISQLIHTQSI
;
A
#
# COMPACT_ATOMS: atom_id res chain seq x y z
N MET A 1 -15.27 -14.71 7.15
CA MET A 1 -14.74 -13.33 7.21
C MET A 1 -15.15 -12.58 5.96
N GLU A 2 -15.53 -11.32 6.11
CA GLU A 2 -16.12 -10.49 5.05
C GLU A 2 -15.07 -9.98 4.04
N LYS A 3 -15.45 -9.86 2.76
CA LYS A 3 -14.61 -9.29 1.70
C LYS A 3 -14.82 -7.78 1.67
N LYS A 4 -13.76 -7.00 1.86
CA LYS A 4 -13.82 -5.52 1.85
C LYS A 4 -12.88 -4.95 0.79
N THR A 5 -13.31 -3.87 0.15
CA THR A 5 -12.49 -3.10 -0.80
C THR A 5 -12.55 -1.62 -0.45
N VAL A 6 -11.40 -0.97 -0.41
CA VAL A 6 -11.26 0.47 -0.16
C VAL A 6 -10.46 1.09 -1.29
N LYS A 7 -10.92 2.25 -1.78
CA LYS A 7 -10.23 3.05 -2.80
C LYS A 7 -9.87 4.39 -2.20
N TYR A 8 -8.64 4.84 -2.38
CA TYR A 8 -8.16 6.13 -1.88
C TYR A 8 -7.37 6.84 -2.97
N HIS A 9 -7.65 8.12 -3.17
CA HIS A 9 -7.06 8.93 -4.22
C HIS A 9 -6.50 10.21 -3.61
N ILE A 10 -5.25 10.56 -3.93
CA ILE A 10 -4.61 11.83 -3.57
C ILE A 10 -4.37 12.61 -4.87
N PRO A 11 -5.38 13.36 -5.38
CA PRO A 11 -5.34 13.92 -6.73
C PRO A 11 -4.21 14.93 -6.93
N GLN A 12 -3.90 15.72 -5.89
CA GLN A 12 -2.84 16.74 -5.96
C GLN A 12 -1.46 16.16 -6.23
N HIS A 13 -1.25 14.87 -5.94
CA HIS A 13 0.06 14.21 -6.06
C HIS A 13 0.08 13.09 -7.11
N GLY A 14 -1.02 12.82 -7.84
CA GLY A 14 -1.04 11.72 -8.82
C GLY A 14 -0.87 10.32 -8.19
N ILE A 15 -1.20 10.17 -6.91
CA ILE A 15 -1.11 8.89 -6.20
C ILE A 15 -2.49 8.24 -6.09
N TYR A 16 -2.58 7.00 -6.54
CA TYR A 16 -3.76 6.15 -6.42
C TYR A 16 -3.46 4.94 -5.55
N MET A 17 -4.33 4.68 -4.57
CA MET A 17 -4.20 3.56 -3.65
C MET A 17 -5.46 2.70 -3.66
N TYR A 18 -5.26 1.39 -3.72
CA TYR A 18 -6.33 0.40 -3.72
C TYR A 18 -6.00 -0.67 -2.68
N ALA A 19 -6.89 -0.89 -1.71
CA ALA A 19 -6.76 -1.97 -0.75
C ALA A 19 -7.91 -2.96 -0.89
N ARG A 20 -7.56 -4.24 -0.97
CA ARG A 20 -8.51 -5.34 -0.92
C ARG A 20 -8.19 -6.21 0.28
N THR A 21 -9.18 -6.46 1.11
CA THR A 21 -9.07 -7.41 2.23
C THR A 21 -9.91 -8.65 1.93
N ASN A 22 -9.28 -9.81 2.05
CA ASN A 22 -9.94 -11.11 1.89
C ASN A 22 -9.41 -12.07 2.95
N SER A 23 -10.30 -12.67 3.73
CA SER A 23 -9.93 -13.62 4.80
C SER A 23 -8.83 -13.10 5.74
N GLY A 24 -8.95 -11.85 6.20
CA GLY A 24 -7.98 -11.22 7.11
C GLY A 24 -6.66 -10.79 6.47
N LYS A 25 -6.50 -11.02 5.16
CA LYS A 25 -5.31 -10.64 4.38
C LYS A 25 -5.62 -9.39 3.60
N THR A 26 -4.83 -8.33 3.81
CA THR A 26 -4.93 -7.11 3.02
C THR A 26 -3.88 -7.10 1.93
N GLU A 27 -4.30 -6.65 0.76
CA GLU A 27 -3.52 -6.46 -0.45
C GLU A 27 -3.62 -4.99 -0.83
N LEU A 28 -2.52 -4.25 -0.71
CA LEU A 28 -2.45 -2.85 -1.12
C LEU A 28 -1.81 -2.74 -2.50
N ILE A 29 -2.36 -1.91 -3.39
CA ILE A 29 -1.71 -1.50 -4.63
C ILE A 29 -1.55 0.01 -4.54
N VAL A 30 -0.33 0.49 -4.76
CA VAL A 30 -0.06 1.92 -4.91
C VAL A 30 0.46 2.19 -6.31
N LEU A 31 -0.17 3.15 -6.98
CA LEU A 31 0.19 3.63 -8.29
C LEU A 31 0.62 5.08 -8.18
N ASN A 32 1.81 5.37 -8.70
CA ASN A 32 2.29 6.71 -8.93
C ASN A 32 2.11 7.03 -10.43
N SER A 33 1.24 7.98 -10.76
CA SER A 33 0.96 8.41 -12.13
C SER A 33 1.80 9.60 -12.59
N THR A 34 2.88 9.89 -11.87
CA THR A 34 3.82 10.97 -12.19
C THR A 34 5.16 10.41 -12.64
N ASP A 35 5.97 11.29 -13.22
CA ASP A 35 7.37 11.08 -13.56
C ASP A 35 8.31 11.56 -12.43
N ALA A 36 7.85 11.55 -11.18
CA ALA A 36 8.70 11.87 -10.04
C ALA A 36 8.66 10.73 -9.02
N GLU A 37 9.80 10.45 -8.37
CA GLU A 37 9.80 9.64 -7.16
C GLU A 37 9.01 10.38 -6.08
N GLN A 38 8.12 9.66 -5.39
CA GLN A 38 7.25 10.25 -4.38
C GLN A 38 7.31 9.46 -3.08
N VAL A 39 7.24 10.21 -1.98
CA VAL A 39 7.11 9.66 -0.63
C VAL A 39 5.67 9.83 -0.21
N VAL A 40 5.01 8.72 0.12
CA VAL A 40 3.67 8.76 0.69
C VAL A 40 3.79 8.67 2.21
N ALA A 41 3.18 9.62 2.90
CA ALA A 41 3.18 9.65 4.36
C ALA A 41 2.48 8.41 4.93
N ASN A 42 2.96 7.95 6.09
CA ASN A 42 2.48 6.73 6.76
C ASN A 42 0.96 6.75 7.03
N ASP A 43 0.42 7.90 7.39
CA ASP A 43 -0.99 8.04 7.75
C ASP A 43 -1.94 7.56 6.65
N HIS A 44 -1.56 7.71 5.38
CA HIS A 44 -2.34 7.22 4.25
C HIS A 44 -2.32 5.68 4.13
N TYR A 45 -1.22 5.02 4.52
CA TYR A 45 -1.10 3.56 4.49
C TYR A 45 -1.86 2.89 5.63
N ARG A 46 -1.86 3.48 6.83
CA ARG A 46 -2.49 2.88 8.02
C ARG A 46 -3.99 2.67 7.85
N ILE A 47 -4.68 3.66 7.31
CA ILE A 47 -6.12 3.61 7.02
C ILE A 47 -6.43 2.45 6.07
N MET A 48 -5.53 2.17 5.12
CA MET A 48 -5.73 1.16 4.06
C MET A 48 -5.31 -0.24 4.49
N THR A 49 -4.43 -0.38 5.49
CA THR A 49 -3.81 -1.64 5.89
C THR A 49 -4.29 -2.17 7.24
N ASN A 50 -5.34 -1.56 7.81
CA ASN A 50 -5.87 -1.92 9.13
C ASN A 50 -4.76 -1.91 10.22
N ASP A 51 -3.99 -0.80 10.27
CA ASP A 51 -2.89 -0.57 11.22
C ASP A 51 -1.74 -1.61 11.18
N SER A 52 -1.59 -2.32 10.08
CA SER A 52 -0.49 -3.26 9.91
C SER A 52 0.86 -2.54 9.94
N LYS A 53 1.81 -3.08 10.71
CA LYS A 53 3.14 -2.47 10.91
C LYS A 53 4.17 -2.91 9.87
N SER A 54 3.89 -3.98 9.13
CA SER A 54 4.81 -4.51 8.13
C SER A 54 4.08 -5.14 6.96
N GLY A 55 4.75 -5.17 5.82
CA GLY A 55 4.30 -5.80 4.60
C GLY A 55 5.39 -6.64 3.95
N LYS A 56 5.01 -7.33 2.88
CA LYS A 56 5.93 -7.96 1.95
C LYS A 56 5.62 -7.44 0.56
N GLU A 57 6.59 -6.85 -0.14
CA GLU A 57 6.44 -6.54 -1.57
C GLU A 57 6.36 -7.86 -2.35
N LEU A 58 5.30 -8.08 -3.12
CA LEU A 58 5.17 -9.35 -3.84
C LEU A 58 6.22 -9.60 -4.91
N ILE A 59 6.62 -8.59 -5.67
CA ILE A 59 7.53 -8.78 -6.82
C ILE A 59 8.94 -9.17 -6.34
N SER A 60 9.46 -8.46 -5.34
CA SER A 60 10.82 -8.70 -4.83
C SER A 60 10.87 -9.66 -3.65
N GLY A 61 9.73 -9.91 -3.00
CA GLY A 61 9.66 -10.60 -1.72
C GLY A 61 10.20 -9.81 -0.52
N LYS A 62 10.64 -8.56 -0.72
CA LYS A 62 11.25 -7.72 0.33
C LYS A 62 10.23 -7.38 1.40
N LYS A 63 10.64 -7.52 2.67
CA LYS A 63 9.86 -7.02 3.81
C LYS A 63 9.88 -5.49 3.84
N ILE A 64 8.71 -4.89 3.98
CA ILE A 64 8.51 -3.44 4.09
C ILE A 64 8.10 -3.13 5.53
N ASP A 65 8.75 -2.12 6.10
CA ASP A 65 8.33 -1.52 7.37
C ASP A 65 7.33 -0.41 7.07
N LEU A 66 6.06 -0.63 7.43
CA LEU A 66 4.97 0.33 7.21
C LEU A 66 4.93 1.41 8.30
N THR A 67 5.74 1.29 9.36
CA THR A 67 5.82 2.31 10.41
C THR A 67 6.68 3.52 9.99
N LYS A 68 7.48 3.34 8.94
CA LYS A 68 8.32 4.38 8.34
C LYS A 68 7.67 4.85 7.03
N GLY A 69 7.80 6.14 6.72
CA GLY A 69 7.32 6.66 5.42
C GLY A 69 7.85 5.80 4.28
N THR A 70 6.96 5.32 3.41
CA THR A 70 7.32 4.37 2.36
C THR A 70 7.57 5.13 1.07
N PHE A 71 8.79 4.99 0.53
CA PHE A 71 9.21 5.57 -0.75
C PHE A 71 8.65 4.73 -1.91
N ILE A 72 8.01 5.38 -2.89
CA ILE A 72 7.50 4.71 -4.09
C ILE A 72 8.36 5.12 -5.28
N LYS A 73 9.15 4.17 -5.79
CA LYS A 73 9.97 4.34 -6.99
C LYS A 73 9.22 3.94 -8.27
N TYR A 74 9.56 4.65 -9.34
CA TYR A 74 9.12 4.54 -10.75
C TYR A 74 8.78 3.13 -11.28
N TYR A 75 7.82 3.08 -12.22
CA TYR A 75 7.43 1.94 -13.11
C TYR A 75 7.26 0.56 -12.48
N LYS A 76 7.15 0.46 -11.15
CA LYS A 76 6.85 -0.81 -10.50
C LYS A 76 5.38 -0.85 -10.12
N ILE A 77 4.57 -1.34 -11.07
CA ILE A 77 3.24 -1.84 -10.77
C ILE A 77 3.37 -2.80 -9.57
N SER A 78 2.53 -2.62 -8.55
CA SER A 78 2.26 -3.55 -7.45
C SER A 78 3.37 -3.78 -6.41
N GLN A 79 3.52 -2.85 -5.46
CA GLN A 79 3.84 -3.29 -4.10
C GLN A 79 2.58 -3.89 -3.47
N LEU A 80 2.29 -5.16 -3.78
CA LEU A 80 1.23 -5.87 -3.08
C LEU A 80 1.71 -6.20 -1.67
N ILE A 81 1.36 -5.34 -0.72
CA ILE A 81 1.74 -5.48 0.69
C ILE A 81 0.79 -6.48 1.34
N HIS A 82 1.29 -7.69 1.60
CA HIS A 82 0.58 -8.68 2.40
C HIS A 82 0.69 -8.36 3.89
N THR A 83 -0.45 -8.21 4.56
CA THR A 83 -0.50 -8.07 6.01
C THR A 83 -1.34 -9.19 6.61
N GLN A 84 -0.94 -9.69 7.78
CA GLN A 84 -1.75 -10.58 8.61
C GLN A 84 -2.21 -9.76 9.81
N SER A 85 -3.52 -9.65 10.01
CA SER A 85 -4.05 -9.24 11.29
C SER A 85 -3.73 -10.33 12.33
N ILE A 86 -3.34 -9.89 13.53
CA ILE A 86 -3.29 -10.72 14.73
C ILE A 86 -4.72 -11.10 15.10
#